data_AF-A0A5B0NLU5-F1
#
_entry.id   AF-A0A5B0NLU5-F1
#
_cell.length_a   1.000
_cell.length_b   1.000
_cell.length_c   1.000
_cell.angle_alpha   90.00
_cell.angle_beta   90.00
_cell.angle_gamma   90.00
#
_symmetry.space_group_name_H-M   'P 1'
#
loop_
_entity.id
_entity.type
_entity.pdbx_description
1 polymer ?
#
loop_
_entity_poly.entity_id
_entity_poly.type
_entity_poly.pdbx_seq_one_letter_code
_entity_poly.pdbx_strand_id
1 'polypeptide(L)'
;MAFSHQLISLLVCLAGYQTVIAHPWNVGVGQPQEDQPRVGFRDSLAQKSKLSASCQLAAAGLLASEFGTCANILELVSIFDAKESLISPMNSWITGACSATPCKQEGLAAASQMIRTGCESDLKEGSIAAVAIYSVITHYNATREMFCTQYKENLNYCLPSVLGNVEDQSGENITTDEVMSLIAGKFTVADQSFISVPKETYCNACGQAIVSRSAMMIDAIRQDPVGIEFNYTAGHTVHRISDICGASFENQELPDTVQVALPQPQ
;
A
#
# COMPACT_ATOMS: atom_id res chain seq x y z
N MET A 1 13.06 7.19 17.35
CA MET A 1 12.18 8.28 16.89
C MET A 1 12.24 8.57 15.38
N ALA A 2 13.01 7.80 14.58
CA ALA A 2 12.93 7.79 13.11
C ALA A 2 12.07 6.61 12.57
N PHE A 3 12.11 5.50 13.30
CA PHE A 3 11.43 4.24 13.00
C PHE A 3 9.90 4.30 12.94
N SER A 4 9.25 5.08 13.83
CA SER A 4 7.78 5.22 13.78
C SER A 4 7.36 6.05 12.58
N HIS A 5 8.03 7.18 12.32
CA HIS A 5 7.77 8.08 11.17
C HIS A 5 7.84 7.37 9.84
N GLN A 6 8.72 6.38 9.72
CA GLN A 6 8.82 5.58 8.52
C GLN A 6 7.80 4.44 8.52
N LEU A 7 7.61 3.65 9.59
CA LEU A 7 6.56 2.60 9.69
C LEU A 7 5.16 3.07 9.22
N ILE A 8 4.82 4.27 9.67
CA ILE A 8 3.64 5.09 9.33
C ILE A 8 3.49 5.31 7.81
N SER A 9 4.58 5.66 7.16
CA SER A 9 4.67 6.18 5.79
C SER A 9 4.42 5.11 4.72
N LEU A 10 4.64 3.83 5.05
CA LEU A 10 4.51 2.72 4.11
C LEU A 10 3.23 1.91 4.37
N LEU A 11 2.68 1.92 5.59
CA LEU A 11 1.25 1.58 5.77
C LEU A 11 0.37 2.58 5.00
N VAL A 12 0.75 3.86 4.98
CA VAL A 12 0.19 4.88 4.07
C VAL A 12 0.40 4.52 2.59
N CYS A 13 1.50 3.87 2.19
CA CYS A 13 1.68 3.38 0.82
C CYS A 13 0.66 2.29 0.45
N LEU A 14 0.28 1.44 1.41
CA LEU A 14 -0.66 0.34 1.17
C LEU A 14 -2.11 0.79 1.16
N ALA A 15 -2.46 1.73 2.04
CA ALA A 15 -3.76 2.39 2.02
C ALA A 15 -3.85 3.48 0.92
N GLY A 16 -2.71 4.00 0.46
CA GLY A 16 -2.56 5.12 -0.47
C GLY A 16 -2.02 4.73 -1.84
N TYR A 17 -2.06 3.45 -2.21
CA TYR A 17 -1.65 2.91 -3.54
C TYR A 17 -2.46 3.49 -4.72
N GLN A 18 -3.26 4.51 -4.47
CA GLN A 18 -4.29 5.03 -5.33
C GLN A 18 -3.99 6.43 -5.87
N THR A 19 -2.87 7.03 -5.48
CA THR A 19 -2.29 8.19 -6.19
C THR A 19 -1.17 7.78 -7.16
N VAL A 20 -0.71 6.53 -7.11
CA VAL A 20 0.59 6.16 -7.73
C VAL A 20 0.46 5.46 -9.09
N ILE A 21 -0.72 5.00 -9.50
CA ILE A 21 -0.95 4.51 -10.88
C ILE A 21 -1.77 5.53 -11.66
N ALA A 22 -1.20 6.72 -11.76
CA ALA A 22 -1.63 7.75 -12.66
C ALA A 22 -0.38 8.30 -13.35
N HIS A 23 -0.03 7.70 -14.49
CA HIS A 23 0.83 8.37 -15.47
C HIS A 23 0.42 9.84 -15.60
N PRO A 24 1.33 10.80 -15.43
CA PRO A 24 1.04 12.18 -15.70
C PRO A 24 1.17 12.38 -17.22
N TRP A 25 0.07 12.26 -17.95
CA TRP A 25 -0.01 12.89 -19.25
C TRP A 25 -0.52 14.31 -19.12
N ASN A 26 0.29 15.21 -19.67
CA ASN A 26 -0.02 16.59 -19.99
C ASN A 26 -1.21 16.69 -20.95
N VAL A 27 -2.08 17.65 -20.64
CA VAL A 27 -2.81 18.57 -21.52
C VAL A 27 -2.64 18.32 -23.03
N GLY A 28 -3.75 17.97 -23.72
CA GLY A 28 -3.80 17.83 -25.17
C GLY A 28 -5.19 17.69 -25.77
N VAL A 29 -5.96 18.79 -25.75
CA VAL A 29 -7.08 19.14 -26.66
C VAL A 29 -8.41 18.36 -26.54
N GLY A 30 -9.35 18.97 -25.82
CA GLY A 30 -10.77 18.98 -26.23
C GLY A 30 -11.79 18.26 -25.36
N GLN A 31 -11.89 18.54 -24.05
CA GLN A 31 -13.13 18.31 -23.28
C GLN A 31 -13.34 19.42 -22.22
N PRO A 32 -14.60 19.76 -21.88
CA PRO A 32 -14.91 21.00 -21.15
C PRO A 32 -14.33 21.02 -19.74
N GLN A 33 -13.76 22.17 -19.41
CA GLN A 33 -13.22 22.55 -18.12
C GLN A 33 -14.36 22.67 -17.09
N GLU A 34 -14.50 21.69 -16.21
CA GLU A 34 -15.33 21.80 -15.01
C GLU A 34 -14.43 21.72 -13.76
N ASP A 35 -14.45 22.81 -12.99
CA ASP A 35 -13.79 23.15 -11.73
C ASP A 35 -12.57 22.33 -11.27
N GLN A 36 -11.37 22.87 -11.53
CA GLN A 36 -10.18 22.57 -10.74
C GLN A 36 -10.24 23.29 -9.37
N PRO A 37 -10.15 22.58 -8.22
CA PRO A 37 -10.00 23.23 -6.94
C PRO A 37 -8.59 23.83 -6.81
N ARG A 38 -8.52 25.13 -6.50
CA ARG A 38 -7.27 25.85 -6.22
C ARG A 38 -6.49 25.18 -5.09
N VAL A 39 -5.21 24.95 -5.36
CA VAL A 39 -4.22 24.28 -4.50
C VAL A 39 -3.96 25.06 -3.21
N GLY A 40 -4.55 24.59 -2.11
CA GLY A 40 -4.19 24.85 -0.71
C GLY A 40 -3.82 23.56 0.04
N PHE A 41 -3.42 22.52 -0.69
CA PHE A 41 -3.32 21.13 -0.21
C PHE A 41 -1.94 20.76 0.38
N ARG A 42 -0.94 21.66 0.29
CA ARG A 42 0.48 21.32 0.45
C ARG A 42 1.00 21.31 1.89
N ASP A 43 0.50 22.19 2.78
CA ASP A 43 0.92 22.21 4.20
C ASP A 43 0.12 21.24 5.08
N SER A 44 -1.07 20.82 4.63
CA SER A 44 -1.96 19.96 5.43
C SER A 44 -1.50 18.50 5.49
N LEU A 45 -0.91 17.96 4.42
CA LEU A 45 -0.47 16.55 4.38
C LEU A 45 0.79 16.28 5.21
N ALA A 46 1.76 17.20 5.18
CA ALA A 46 3.01 17.05 5.94
C ALA A 46 2.80 17.17 7.46
N GLN A 47 1.75 17.89 7.88
CA GLN A 47 1.39 18.02 9.28
C GLN A 47 0.50 16.85 9.76
N LYS A 48 -0.26 16.22 8.86
CA LYS A 48 -1.12 15.04 9.13
C LYS A 48 -0.39 13.69 9.12
N SER A 49 0.86 13.64 8.67
CA SER A 49 1.65 12.40 8.60
C SER A 49 2.46 12.10 9.86
N LYS A 50 2.65 13.10 10.75
CA LYS A 50 3.40 12.90 12.00
C LYS A 50 2.46 12.41 13.10
N LEU A 51 2.56 11.12 13.45
CA LEU A 51 1.81 10.55 14.56
C LEU A 51 2.14 11.24 15.91
N SER A 52 1.12 11.38 16.74
CA SER A 52 1.23 11.75 18.15
C SER A 52 2.15 10.79 18.91
N ALA A 53 2.72 11.26 20.03
CA ALA A 53 3.59 10.41 20.86
C ALA A 53 2.86 9.16 21.39
N SER A 54 1.56 9.28 21.72
CA SER A 54 0.75 8.13 22.17
C SER A 54 0.55 7.13 21.04
N CYS A 55 0.29 7.59 19.82
CA CYS A 55 0.10 6.71 18.68
C CYS A 55 1.41 6.01 18.27
N GLN A 56 2.54 6.72 18.35
CA GLN A 56 3.87 6.12 18.14
C GLN A 56 4.16 5.01 19.16
N LEU A 57 3.79 5.20 20.43
CA LEU A 57 3.95 4.18 21.47
C LEU A 57 3.04 2.97 21.22
N ALA A 58 1.79 3.19 20.78
CA ALA A 58 0.89 2.10 20.42
C ALA A 58 1.38 1.32 19.20
N ALA A 59 1.86 2.01 18.16
CA ALA A 59 2.48 1.38 17.00
C ALA A 59 3.73 0.57 17.38
N ALA A 60 4.57 1.08 18.28
CA ALA A 60 5.71 0.33 18.82
C ALA A 60 5.26 -0.89 19.65
N GLY A 61 4.14 -0.77 20.38
CA GLY A 61 3.54 -1.86 21.14
C GLY A 61 3.11 -3.04 20.27
N LEU A 62 2.76 -2.81 19.00
CA LEU A 62 2.43 -3.89 18.06
C LEU A 62 3.59 -4.87 17.88
N LEU A 63 4.84 -4.41 17.91
CA LEU A 63 6.02 -5.28 17.77
C LEU A 63 6.07 -6.40 18.82
N ALA A 64 5.61 -6.11 20.03
CA ALA A 64 5.59 -7.06 21.14
C ALA A 64 4.29 -7.87 21.23
N SER A 65 3.35 -7.68 20.30
CA SER A 65 2.05 -8.34 20.30
C SER A 65 2.02 -9.61 19.45
N GLU A 66 0.95 -10.40 19.57
CA GLU A 66 0.68 -11.54 18.68
C GLU A 66 0.66 -11.09 17.21
N PHE A 67 0.05 -9.92 16.93
CA PHE A 67 0.06 -9.30 15.61
C PHE A 67 1.48 -9.04 15.09
N GLY A 68 2.37 -8.56 15.96
CA GLY A 68 3.78 -8.31 15.64
C GLY A 68 4.49 -9.55 15.07
N THR A 69 4.14 -10.73 15.62
CA THR A 69 4.72 -12.01 15.20
C THR A 69 4.08 -12.52 13.91
N CYS A 70 2.75 -12.62 13.84
CA CYS A 70 2.07 -13.22 12.68
C CYS A 70 2.05 -12.32 11.43
N ALA A 71 2.15 -10.99 11.59
CA ALA A 71 2.31 -10.05 10.48
C ALA A 71 3.78 -9.75 10.15
N ASN A 72 4.72 -10.40 10.85
CA ASN A 72 6.16 -10.26 10.65
C ASN A 72 6.64 -8.80 10.71
N ILE A 73 6.18 -8.03 11.71
CA ILE A 73 6.40 -6.57 11.77
C ILE A 73 7.89 -6.23 11.94
N LEU A 74 8.69 -7.11 12.54
CA LEU A 74 10.13 -6.91 12.67
C LEU A 74 10.88 -6.90 11.33
N GLU A 75 10.44 -7.69 10.34
CA GLU A 75 11.01 -7.62 8.99
C GLU A 75 10.40 -6.49 8.17
N LEU A 76 9.13 -6.14 8.42
CA LEU A 76 8.48 -4.99 7.79
C LEU A 76 9.29 -3.71 8.01
N VAL A 77 9.83 -3.56 9.22
CA VAL A 77 10.76 -2.49 9.60
C VAL A 77 11.94 -2.33 8.63
N SER A 78 12.51 -3.43 8.13
CA SER A 78 13.70 -3.39 7.28
C SER A 78 13.44 -2.74 5.92
N ILE A 79 12.18 -2.67 5.48
CA ILE A 79 11.79 -1.90 4.30
C ILE A 79 12.08 -0.41 4.53
N PHE A 80 11.79 0.10 5.72
CA PHE A 80 11.94 1.52 6.02
C PHE A 80 13.39 1.95 6.17
N ASP A 81 14.21 1.08 6.77
CA ASP A 81 15.63 1.34 6.97
C ASP A 81 16.44 1.22 5.66
N ALA A 82 15.82 0.75 4.57
CA ALA A 82 16.45 0.63 3.27
C ALA A 82 16.79 2.01 2.68
N LYS A 83 18.06 2.18 2.33
CA LYS A 83 18.59 3.41 1.71
C LYS A 83 18.66 3.33 0.18
N GLU A 84 18.50 2.13 -0.36
CA GLU A 84 18.58 1.82 -1.78
C GLU A 84 17.21 1.27 -2.22
N SER A 85 17.18 0.30 -3.13
CA SER A 85 15.95 -0.38 -3.56
C SER A 85 15.19 -1.00 -2.38
N LEU A 86 13.87 -0.78 -2.37
CA LEU A 86 12.95 -1.40 -1.42
C LEU A 86 12.57 -2.83 -1.80
N ILE A 87 12.91 -3.30 -3.00
CA ILE A 87 12.39 -4.56 -3.54
C ILE A 87 12.83 -5.76 -2.71
N SER A 88 14.12 -5.83 -2.40
CA SER A 88 14.69 -6.92 -1.59
C SER A 88 14.10 -7.00 -0.17
N PRO A 89 14.12 -5.91 0.65
CA PRO A 89 13.55 -5.96 1.99
C PRO A 89 12.03 -6.20 1.97
N MET A 90 11.31 -5.67 0.97
CA MET A 90 9.88 -5.94 0.79
C MET A 90 9.63 -7.41 0.48
N ASN A 91 10.41 -8.02 -0.41
CA ASN A 91 10.28 -9.44 -0.71
C ASN A 91 10.61 -10.31 0.51
N SER A 92 11.60 -9.93 1.33
CA SER A 92 11.90 -10.61 2.61
C SER A 92 10.69 -10.59 3.55
N TRP A 93 10.14 -9.40 3.78
CA TRP A 93 8.98 -9.25 4.66
C TRP A 93 7.77 -10.03 4.16
N ILE A 94 7.40 -9.89 2.87
CA ILE A 94 6.27 -10.60 2.26
C ILE A 94 6.47 -12.10 2.39
N THR A 95 7.68 -12.61 2.10
CA THR A 95 7.98 -14.04 2.24
C THR A 95 7.75 -14.53 3.66
N GLY A 96 8.22 -13.80 4.67
CA GLY A 96 7.99 -14.17 6.07
C GLY A 96 6.53 -14.05 6.51
N ALA A 97 5.84 -12.97 6.12
CA ALA A 97 4.43 -12.76 6.49
C ALA A 97 3.49 -13.78 5.82
N CYS A 98 3.78 -14.16 4.59
CA CYS A 98 2.95 -15.08 3.81
C CYS A 98 3.20 -16.55 4.14
N SER A 99 4.40 -16.90 4.62
CA SER A 99 4.72 -18.23 5.15
C SER A 99 4.28 -18.43 6.60
N ALA A 100 4.15 -17.35 7.38
CA ALA A 100 3.66 -17.40 8.75
C ALA A 100 2.20 -17.86 8.84
N THR A 101 1.86 -18.48 9.97
CA THR A 101 0.47 -18.74 10.35
C THR A 101 -0.30 -17.41 10.41
N PRO A 102 -1.45 -17.28 9.73
CA PRO A 102 -2.26 -16.08 9.77
C PRO A 102 -2.59 -15.65 11.21
N CYS A 103 -2.68 -14.34 11.43
CA CYS A 103 -3.07 -13.77 12.72
C CYS A 103 -4.43 -14.27 13.16
N LYS A 104 -4.55 -14.67 14.44
CA LYS A 104 -5.83 -15.05 15.04
C LYS A 104 -6.71 -13.83 15.28
N GLN A 105 -8.01 -14.05 15.32
CA GLN A 105 -9.00 -12.99 15.52
C GLN A 105 -8.79 -12.25 16.85
N GLU A 106 -8.41 -12.96 17.91
CA GLU A 106 -8.14 -12.36 19.22
C GLU A 106 -6.92 -11.44 19.18
N GLY A 107 -5.83 -11.87 18.52
CA GLY A 107 -4.62 -11.07 18.32
C GLY A 107 -4.89 -9.81 17.49
N LEU A 108 -5.69 -9.93 16.43
CA LEU A 108 -6.13 -8.80 15.61
C LEU A 108 -7.00 -7.82 16.41
N ALA A 109 -7.96 -8.31 17.20
CA ALA A 109 -8.82 -7.47 18.03
C ALA A 109 -8.02 -6.71 19.11
N ALA A 110 -7.04 -7.37 19.73
CA ALA A 110 -6.15 -6.73 20.70
C ALA A 110 -5.28 -5.64 20.04
N ALA A 111 -4.71 -5.92 18.87
CA ALA A 111 -3.92 -4.97 18.10
C ALA A 111 -4.75 -3.76 17.64
N SER A 112 -5.96 -4.00 17.12
CA SER A 112 -6.85 -2.90 16.68
C SER A 112 -7.26 -2.03 17.85
N GLN A 113 -7.56 -2.63 19.02
CA GLN A 113 -7.90 -1.87 20.21
C GLN A 113 -6.73 -1.03 20.73
N MET A 114 -5.50 -1.58 20.71
CA MET A 114 -4.29 -0.86 21.08
C MET A 114 -4.10 0.39 20.22
N ILE A 115 -4.25 0.26 18.89
CA ILE A 115 -4.14 1.38 17.96
C ILE A 115 -5.31 2.35 18.12
N ARG A 116 -6.55 1.86 18.26
CA ARG A 116 -7.72 2.72 18.46
C ARG A 116 -7.57 3.65 19.66
N THR A 117 -7.07 3.12 20.78
CA THR A 117 -6.89 3.89 22.00
C THR A 117 -5.65 4.77 21.93
N GLY A 118 -4.50 4.25 21.48
CA GLY A 118 -3.26 5.02 21.44
C GLY A 118 -3.26 6.14 20.39
N CYS A 119 -4.00 5.94 19.30
CA CYS A 119 -4.10 6.83 18.15
C CYS A 119 -5.42 7.59 18.08
N GLU A 120 -6.17 7.70 19.18
CA GLU A 120 -7.51 8.29 19.16
C GLU A 120 -7.52 9.70 18.53
N SER A 121 -6.57 10.56 18.91
CA SER A 121 -6.44 11.90 18.32
C SER A 121 -6.08 11.84 16.84
N ASP A 122 -5.10 11.01 16.47
CA ASP A 122 -4.62 10.89 15.09
C ASP A 122 -5.70 10.34 14.16
N LEU A 123 -6.50 9.38 14.64
CA LEU A 123 -7.63 8.82 13.90
C LEU A 123 -8.74 9.87 13.72
N LYS A 124 -9.05 10.66 14.76
CA LYS A 124 -10.02 11.78 14.67
C LYS A 124 -9.57 12.88 13.72
N GLU A 125 -8.28 13.17 13.68
CA GLU A 125 -7.69 14.18 12.78
C GLU A 125 -7.50 13.66 11.34
N GLY A 126 -7.77 12.38 11.09
CA GLY A 126 -7.60 11.75 9.79
C GLY A 126 -6.12 11.64 9.39
N SER A 127 -5.24 11.37 10.35
CA SER A 127 -3.85 11.04 10.07
C SER A 127 -3.80 9.79 9.19
N ILE A 128 -3.26 9.96 7.98
CA ILE A 128 -3.20 8.88 6.98
C ILE A 128 -2.46 7.66 7.56
N ALA A 129 -1.46 7.92 8.40
CA ALA A 129 -0.68 6.93 9.11
C ALA A 129 -1.50 6.08 10.08
N ALA A 130 -2.23 6.73 10.98
CA ALA A 130 -3.03 6.06 11.98
C ALA A 130 -4.17 5.28 11.32
N VAL A 131 -4.82 5.90 10.33
CA VAL A 131 -5.86 5.28 9.51
C VAL A 131 -5.31 4.03 8.84
N ALA A 132 -4.16 4.12 8.18
CA ALA A 132 -3.57 2.97 7.49
C ALA A 132 -3.18 1.82 8.43
N ILE A 133 -2.52 2.11 9.57
CA ILE A 133 -2.19 1.09 10.58
C ILE A 133 -3.46 0.38 11.02
N TYR A 134 -4.48 1.15 11.40
CA TYR A 134 -5.73 0.61 11.91
C TYR A 134 -6.45 -0.24 10.85
N SER A 135 -6.58 0.28 9.63
CA SER A 135 -7.22 -0.41 8.50
C SER A 135 -6.53 -1.72 8.13
N VAL A 136 -5.20 -1.77 8.14
CA VAL A 136 -4.45 -3.01 7.88
C VAL A 136 -4.74 -4.07 8.94
N ILE A 137 -4.93 -3.68 10.20
CA ILE A 137 -5.25 -4.62 11.28
C ILE A 137 -6.71 -5.08 11.17
N THR A 138 -7.67 -4.16 10.99
CA THR A 138 -9.10 -4.52 10.93
C THR A 138 -9.48 -5.26 9.66
N HIS A 139 -8.73 -5.08 8.57
CA HIS A 139 -8.93 -5.76 7.28
C HIS A 139 -7.77 -6.70 6.93
N TYR A 140 -7.12 -7.27 7.95
CA TYR A 140 -5.92 -8.10 7.82
C TYR A 140 -6.01 -9.16 6.73
N ASN A 141 -7.13 -9.87 6.59
CA ASN A 141 -7.25 -10.91 5.56
C ASN A 141 -7.13 -10.33 4.15
N ALA A 142 -7.85 -9.24 3.85
CA ALA A 142 -7.77 -8.58 2.54
C ALA A 142 -6.37 -8.02 2.28
N THR A 143 -5.74 -7.41 3.29
CA THR A 143 -4.37 -6.91 3.18
C THR A 143 -3.38 -8.04 2.94
N ARG A 144 -3.46 -9.12 3.72
CA ARG A 144 -2.59 -10.28 3.59
C ARG A 144 -2.76 -10.93 2.22
N GLU A 145 -3.98 -11.08 1.72
CA GLU A 145 -4.23 -11.64 0.38
C GLU A 145 -3.60 -10.79 -0.73
N MET A 146 -3.65 -9.46 -0.62
CA MET A 146 -3.01 -8.56 -1.58
C MET A 146 -1.50 -8.80 -1.67
N PHE A 147 -0.81 -8.84 -0.52
CA PHE A 147 0.63 -9.08 -0.48
C PHE A 147 1.05 -10.49 -0.83
N CYS A 148 0.26 -11.47 -0.40
CA CYS A 148 0.55 -12.87 -0.61
C CYS A 148 0.10 -13.37 -1.97
N THR A 149 -0.41 -12.51 -2.85
CA THR A 149 -0.68 -12.91 -4.22
C THR A 149 0.63 -13.10 -4.99
N GLN A 150 0.77 -14.24 -5.65
CA GLN A 150 1.99 -14.69 -6.32
C GLN A 150 1.69 -15.43 -7.62
N TYR A 151 2.68 -15.58 -8.48
CA TYR A 151 2.59 -16.47 -9.64
C TYR A 151 2.46 -17.94 -9.23
N LYS A 152 1.66 -18.71 -9.98
CA LYS A 152 1.56 -20.17 -9.79
C LYS A 152 2.81 -20.92 -10.21
N GLU A 153 3.49 -20.43 -11.26
CA GLU A 153 4.59 -21.15 -11.92
C GLU A 153 5.91 -21.12 -11.14
N ASN A 154 6.23 -20.00 -10.49
CA ASN A 154 7.53 -19.77 -9.85
C ASN A 154 7.39 -19.29 -8.39
N LEU A 155 6.16 -19.08 -7.91
CA LEU A 155 5.85 -18.63 -6.56
C LEU A 155 6.40 -17.24 -6.22
N ASN A 156 6.81 -16.43 -7.20
CA ASN A 156 7.23 -15.06 -6.97
C ASN A 156 6.02 -14.19 -6.62
N TYR A 157 6.12 -13.44 -5.52
CA TYR A 157 5.07 -12.51 -5.08
C TYR A 157 4.89 -11.37 -6.06
N CYS A 158 3.63 -11.00 -6.31
CA CYS A 158 3.29 -10.08 -7.39
C CYS A 158 3.81 -8.67 -7.17
N LEU A 159 3.65 -8.12 -5.96
CA LEU A 159 4.07 -6.77 -5.65
C LEU A 159 5.58 -6.54 -5.88
N PRO A 160 6.50 -7.31 -5.25
CA PRO A 160 7.93 -7.13 -5.48
C PRO A 160 8.33 -7.50 -6.92
N SER A 161 7.62 -8.42 -7.60
CA SER A 161 7.90 -8.74 -9.00
C SER A 161 7.61 -7.56 -9.93
N VAL A 162 6.43 -6.93 -9.79
CA VAL A 162 6.07 -5.78 -10.64
C VAL A 162 6.97 -4.59 -10.35
N LEU A 163 7.24 -4.29 -9.07
CA LEU A 163 8.10 -3.18 -8.70
C LEU A 163 9.57 -3.42 -9.12
N GLY A 164 10.08 -4.65 -8.99
CA GLY A 164 11.41 -5.02 -9.47
C GLY A 164 11.53 -4.91 -11.00
N ASN A 165 10.50 -5.35 -11.76
CA ASN A 165 10.48 -5.16 -13.20
C ASN A 165 10.53 -3.68 -13.60
N VAL A 166 9.88 -2.79 -12.84
CA VAL A 166 9.90 -1.35 -13.06
C VAL A 166 11.27 -0.75 -12.75
N GLU A 167 11.93 -1.16 -11.66
CA GLU A 167 13.33 -0.76 -11.38
C GLU A 167 14.26 -1.19 -12.52
N ASP A 168 14.20 -2.46 -12.91
CA ASP A 168 15.06 -3.05 -13.94
C ASP A 168 14.89 -2.35 -15.31
N GLN A 169 13.67 -1.96 -15.66
CA GLN A 169 13.38 -1.29 -16.93
C GLN A 169 13.65 0.22 -16.91
N SER A 170 13.45 0.87 -15.76
CA SER A 170 13.66 2.32 -15.63
C SER A 170 15.13 2.69 -15.39
N GLY A 171 15.91 1.76 -14.82
CA GLY A 171 17.28 2.02 -14.37
C GLY A 171 17.36 2.82 -13.06
N GLU A 172 16.23 3.04 -12.39
CA GLU A 172 16.12 3.80 -11.15
C GLU A 172 15.67 2.90 -10.00
N ASN A 173 16.19 3.16 -8.81
CA ASN A 173 15.73 2.47 -7.60
C ASN A 173 14.45 3.10 -7.06
N ILE A 174 13.47 2.28 -6.72
CA ILE A 174 12.30 2.61 -5.93
C ILE A 174 12.73 2.62 -4.46
N THR A 175 12.88 3.82 -3.91
CA THR A 175 13.30 4.07 -2.52
C THR A 175 12.12 4.51 -1.65
N THR A 176 12.27 4.49 -0.32
CA THR A 176 11.24 5.00 0.61
C THR A 176 10.90 6.47 0.34
N ASP A 177 11.91 7.28 0.02
CA ASP A 177 11.73 8.71 -0.27
C ASP A 177 10.97 8.94 -1.58
N GLU A 178 11.17 8.05 -2.55
CA GLU A 178 10.48 8.09 -3.84
C GLU A 178 8.98 7.81 -3.65
N VAL A 179 8.66 6.70 -2.99
CA VAL A 179 7.26 6.34 -2.72
C VAL A 179 6.56 7.43 -1.87
N MET A 180 7.29 8.03 -0.94
CA MET A 180 6.78 9.14 -0.13
C MET A 180 6.56 10.44 -0.90
N SER A 181 7.43 10.72 -1.87
CA SER A 181 7.28 11.87 -2.76
C SER A 181 6.04 11.71 -3.63
N LEU A 182 5.86 10.52 -4.21
CA LEU A 182 4.68 10.13 -4.98
C LEU A 182 3.38 10.30 -4.19
N ILE A 183 3.34 9.82 -2.93
CA ILE A 183 2.17 10.00 -2.05
C ILE A 183 1.88 11.48 -1.79
N ALA A 184 2.93 12.28 -1.60
CA ALA A 184 2.79 13.72 -1.41
C ALA A 184 2.41 14.47 -2.70
N GLY A 185 2.20 13.76 -3.81
CA GLY A 185 1.93 14.33 -5.13
C GLY A 185 3.12 15.14 -5.66
N LYS A 186 4.33 14.81 -5.23
CA LYS A 186 5.57 15.42 -5.68
C LYS A 186 6.13 14.57 -6.81
N PHE A 187 6.43 15.25 -7.91
CA PHE A 187 7.09 14.66 -9.05
C PHE A 187 8.61 14.67 -8.82
N THR A 188 9.25 13.51 -8.87
CA THR A 188 10.70 13.32 -8.70
C THR A 188 11.39 13.17 -10.05
N VAL A 189 12.72 13.00 -10.04
CA VAL A 189 13.47 12.66 -11.26
C VAL A 189 13.21 11.20 -11.66
N ALA A 190 13.09 10.29 -10.69
CA ALA A 190 12.79 8.89 -10.95
C ALA A 190 11.41 8.70 -11.59
N ASP A 191 10.43 9.55 -11.24
CA ASP A 191 9.12 9.54 -11.88
C ASP A 191 9.18 9.68 -13.40
N GLN A 192 10.11 10.49 -13.92
CA GLN A 192 10.29 10.64 -15.35
C GLN A 192 10.77 9.34 -16.01
N SER A 193 11.64 8.59 -15.34
CA SER A 193 12.11 7.27 -15.78
C SER A 193 11.03 6.21 -15.63
N PHE A 194 10.16 6.28 -14.62
CA PHE A 194 9.05 5.33 -14.46
C PHE A 194 7.96 5.51 -15.53
N ILE A 195 7.71 6.73 -16.00
CA ILE A 195 6.73 6.99 -17.07
C ILE A 195 7.15 6.36 -18.39
N SER A 196 8.45 6.31 -18.66
CA SER A 196 8.97 5.74 -19.91
C SER A 196 8.99 4.21 -19.90
N VAL A 197 8.72 3.58 -18.75
CA VAL A 197 8.63 2.13 -18.64
C VAL A 197 7.49 1.61 -19.52
N PRO A 198 7.76 0.65 -20.42
CA PRO A 198 6.74 0.03 -21.26
C PRO A 198 5.61 -0.53 -20.41
N LYS A 199 4.38 -0.35 -20.86
CA LYS A 199 3.22 -0.74 -20.06
C LYS A 199 3.18 -2.23 -19.79
N GLU A 200 3.73 -3.05 -20.67
CA GLU A 200 3.81 -4.51 -20.56
C GLU A 200 4.60 -4.96 -19.31
N THR A 201 5.47 -4.11 -18.78
CA THR A 201 6.24 -4.33 -17.54
C THR A 201 5.34 -4.45 -16.32
N TYR A 202 4.21 -3.74 -16.29
CA TYR A 202 3.25 -3.73 -15.17
C TYR A 202 1.82 -4.12 -15.57
N CYS A 203 1.44 -4.06 -16.85
CA CYS A 203 0.18 -4.57 -17.39
C CYS A 203 0.28 -6.07 -17.67
N ASN A 204 0.61 -6.85 -16.64
CA ASN A 204 0.72 -8.31 -16.70
C ASN A 204 -0.20 -8.94 -15.64
N ALA A 205 -0.15 -10.27 -15.51
CA ALA A 205 -1.03 -10.98 -14.58
C ALA A 205 -0.85 -10.53 -13.12
N CYS A 206 0.38 -10.27 -12.67
CA CYS A 206 0.61 -9.74 -11.34
C CYS A 206 0.16 -8.28 -11.19
N GLY A 207 0.29 -7.46 -12.23
CA GLY A 207 -0.30 -6.11 -12.24
C GLY A 207 -1.81 -6.13 -12.06
N GLN A 208 -2.51 -6.98 -12.81
CA GLN A 208 -3.96 -7.14 -12.69
C GLN A 208 -4.34 -7.62 -11.29
N ALA A 209 -3.56 -8.54 -10.74
CA ALA A 209 -3.77 -9.06 -9.39
C ALA A 209 -3.62 -7.98 -8.31
N ILE A 210 -2.59 -7.13 -8.41
CA ILE A 210 -2.39 -6.00 -7.48
C ILE A 210 -3.57 -5.04 -7.55
N VAL A 211 -4.02 -4.67 -8.74
CA VAL A 211 -5.17 -3.76 -8.91
C VAL A 211 -6.45 -4.36 -8.35
N SER A 212 -6.74 -5.62 -8.68
CA SER A 212 -7.93 -6.31 -8.19
C SER A 212 -7.94 -6.45 -6.67
N ARG A 213 -6.82 -6.88 -6.08
CA ARG A 213 -6.72 -7.09 -4.63
C ARG A 213 -6.66 -5.79 -3.84
N SER A 214 -6.00 -4.76 -4.37
CA SER A 214 -6.01 -3.44 -3.73
C SER A 214 -7.42 -2.82 -3.76
N ALA A 215 -8.16 -2.97 -4.87
CA ALA A 215 -9.55 -2.53 -4.95
C ALA A 215 -10.43 -3.24 -3.90
N MET A 216 -10.34 -4.57 -3.79
CA MET A 216 -11.06 -5.32 -2.75
C MET A 216 -10.71 -4.88 -1.33
N MET A 217 -9.42 -4.65 -1.05
CA MET A 217 -8.97 -4.15 0.25
C MET A 217 -9.55 -2.78 0.55
N ILE A 218 -9.54 -1.86 -0.42
CA ILE A 218 -10.12 -0.52 -0.29
C ILE A 218 -11.63 -0.58 -0.06
N ASP A 219 -12.34 -1.40 -0.82
CA ASP A 219 -13.78 -1.56 -0.67
C ASP A 219 -14.13 -2.14 0.72
N ALA A 220 -13.32 -3.08 1.22
CA ALA A 220 -13.47 -3.61 2.57
C ALA A 220 -13.26 -2.52 3.64
N ILE A 221 -12.21 -1.71 3.52
CA ILE A 221 -11.92 -0.59 4.44
C ILE A 221 -13.04 0.45 4.41
N ARG A 222 -13.55 0.79 3.23
CA ARG A 222 -14.65 1.75 3.08
C ARG A 222 -15.93 1.28 3.75
N GLN A 223 -16.15 -0.03 3.80
CA GLN A 223 -17.32 -0.65 4.43
C GLN A 223 -17.14 -0.88 5.94
N ASP A 224 -16.01 -0.46 6.55
CA ASP A 224 -15.74 -0.66 7.97
C ASP A 224 -16.82 0.01 8.85
N PRO A 225 -17.61 -0.77 9.62
CA PRO A 225 -18.68 -0.24 10.46
C PRO A 225 -18.16 0.59 11.66
N VAL A 226 -16.87 0.54 11.96
CA VAL A 226 -16.25 1.22 13.12
C VAL A 226 -16.03 2.73 12.86
N GLY A 227 -16.30 3.20 11.63
CA GLY A 227 -16.54 4.62 11.36
C GLY A 227 -15.29 5.49 11.26
N ILE A 228 -14.15 4.93 10.84
CA ILE A 228 -13.05 5.77 10.38
C ILE A 228 -13.43 6.35 9.03
N GLU A 229 -13.36 7.67 8.90
CA GLU A 229 -13.68 8.35 7.66
C GLU A 229 -12.61 8.05 6.60
N PHE A 230 -12.87 7.01 5.80
CA PHE A 230 -12.06 6.66 4.64
C PHE A 230 -12.82 7.06 3.37
N ASN A 231 -12.74 8.35 3.03
CA ASN A 231 -13.42 8.91 1.87
C ASN A 231 -12.62 8.68 0.58
N TYR A 232 -12.34 7.41 0.30
CA TYR A 232 -11.61 6.98 -0.89
C TYR A 232 -12.37 5.85 -1.61
N THR A 233 -12.39 5.90 -2.94
CA THR A 233 -13.06 4.90 -3.80
C THR A 233 -12.10 4.41 -4.87
N ALA A 234 -11.88 3.10 -4.96
CA ALA A 234 -10.98 2.52 -5.96
C ALA A 234 -11.42 2.77 -7.41
N GLY A 235 -12.72 3.02 -7.64
CA GLY A 235 -13.32 3.08 -8.98
C GLY A 235 -12.60 3.99 -9.98
N HIS A 236 -12.25 5.22 -9.60
CA HIS A 236 -11.56 6.15 -10.52
C HIS A 236 -10.15 5.68 -10.91
N THR A 237 -9.42 5.09 -9.98
CA THR A 237 -8.05 4.61 -10.21
C THR A 237 -8.07 3.31 -11.01
N VAL A 238 -8.96 2.38 -10.64
CA VAL A 238 -9.17 1.13 -11.40
C VAL A 238 -9.54 1.45 -12.85
N HIS A 239 -10.46 2.40 -13.07
CA HIS A 239 -10.87 2.82 -14.42
C HIS A 239 -9.70 3.39 -15.23
N ARG A 240 -8.86 4.24 -14.62
CA ARG A 240 -7.67 4.78 -15.28
C ARG A 240 -6.68 3.69 -15.67
N ILE A 241 -6.48 2.69 -14.80
CA ILE A 241 -5.58 1.58 -15.12
C ILE A 241 -6.17 0.70 -16.22
N SER A 242 -7.48 0.48 -16.24
CA SER A 242 -8.13 -0.25 -17.33
C SER A 242 -8.03 0.46 -18.67
N ASP A 243 -7.98 1.80 -18.71
CA ASP A 243 -7.72 2.54 -19.96
C ASP A 243 -6.32 2.25 -20.54
N ILE A 244 -5.34 1.93 -19.67
CA ILE A 244 -3.94 1.68 -20.05
C ILE A 244 -3.70 0.20 -20.35
N CYS A 245 -4.13 -0.66 -19.42
CA CYS A 245 -3.85 -2.10 -19.39
C CYS A 245 -4.96 -2.96 -19.98
N GLY A 246 -6.15 -2.40 -20.18
CA GLY A 246 -7.33 -3.09 -20.74
C GLY A 246 -8.38 -3.45 -19.68
N ALA A 247 -9.57 -3.84 -20.16
CA ALA A 247 -10.76 -4.08 -19.34
C ALA A 247 -10.61 -5.21 -18.30
N SER A 248 -9.66 -6.14 -18.47
CA SER A 248 -9.43 -7.19 -17.48
C SER A 248 -8.93 -6.64 -16.14
N PHE A 249 -8.48 -5.39 -16.07
CA PHE A 249 -8.08 -4.75 -14.81
C PHE A 249 -9.26 -4.19 -14.00
N GLU A 250 -10.47 -4.17 -14.55
CA GLU A 250 -11.67 -3.60 -13.91
C GLU A 250 -12.57 -4.66 -13.25
N ASN A 251 -12.48 -5.92 -13.68
CA ASN A 251 -13.39 -6.99 -13.25
C ASN A 251 -13.15 -7.50 -11.80
N GLN A 252 -12.10 -7.01 -11.12
CA GLN A 252 -11.65 -7.49 -9.80
C GLN A 252 -11.36 -9.00 -9.75
N GLU A 253 -11.08 -9.66 -10.89
CA GLU A 253 -10.76 -11.08 -10.92
C GLU A 253 -9.25 -11.31 -10.95
N LEU A 254 -8.80 -12.36 -10.26
CA LEU A 254 -7.42 -12.81 -10.36
C LEU A 254 -7.22 -13.56 -11.68
N PRO A 255 -6.14 -13.24 -12.44
CA PRO A 255 -5.73 -14.07 -13.57
C PRO A 255 -5.46 -15.52 -13.19
N ASP A 256 -5.71 -16.45 -14.10
CA ASP A 256 -5.48 -17.89 -13.87
C ASP A 256 -4.03 -18.25 -13.57
N THR A 257 -3.07 -17.39 -13.90
CA THR A 257 -1.62 -17.60 -13.68
C THR A 257 -1.16 -17.16 -12.29
N VAL A 258 -2.02 -16.54 -11.48
CA VAL A 258 -1.70 -16.11 -10.11
C VAL A 258 -2.60 -16.76 -9.07
N GLN A 259 -2.15 -16.80 -7.82
CA GLN A 259 -2.90 -17.30 -6.68
C GLN A 259 -2.49 -16.57 -5.41
N VAL A 260 -3.33 -16.60 -4.39
CA VAL A 260 -2.90 -16.25 -3.03
C VAL A 260 -2.08 -17.40 -2.47
N ALA A 261 -0.90 -17.10 -1.92
CA ALA A 261 -0.04 -18.07 -1.26
C ALA A 261 -0.78 -18.71 -0.08
N LEU A 262 -0.80 -20.04 -0.06
CA LEU A 262 -1.31 -20.81 1.07
C LEU A 262 -0.29 -20.73 2.22
N PRO A 263 -0.75 -20.61 3.48
CA PRO A 263 0.12 -20.77 4.63
C PRO A 263 0.84 -22.12 4.56
N GLN A 264 2.14 -22.17 4.86
CA GLN A 264 2.83 -23.45 4.89
C GLN A 264 2.32 -24.29 6.09
N PRO A 265 1.99 -25.58 5.88
CA PRO A 265 1.71 -26.46 7.01
C PRO A 265 2.97 -26.59 7.86
N GLN A 266 2.84 -26.32 9.17
CA GLN A 266 3.88 -26.57 10.17
C GLN A 266 4.06 -28.07 10.41
#